data_AF-A0A9W4TBQ3-F1
#
_entry.id   AF-A0A9W4TBQ3-F1
#
_cell.length_a   1.000
_cell.length_b   1.000
_cell.length_c   1.000
_cell.angle_alpha   90.00
_cell.angle_beta   90.00
_cell.angle_gamma   90.00
#
_symmetry.space_group_name_H-M   'P 1'
#
loop_
_entity.id
_entity.type
_entity.pdbx_description
1 polymer ?
#
loop_
_entity_poly.entity_id
_entity_poly.type
_entity_poly.pdbx_seq_one_letter_code
_entity_poly.pdbx_strand_id
1 'polypeptide(L)' 'QVLEEGDNFVVVIEKVGCTVTPGFDYKDFELISSKSLSEQFPQHLEVIKKLTRE' A
#
# COMPACT_ATOMS: atom_id res chain seq x y z
N GLN A 1 14.54 13.16 -8.97
CA GLN A 1 14.61 14.59 -9.39
C GLN A 1 14.43 15.43 -8.12
N VAL A 2 15.31 16.39 -7.84
CA VAL A 2 15.10 17.31 -6.70
C VAL A 2 14.34 18.50 -7.23
N LEU A 3 13.14 18.75 -6.70
CA LEU A 3 12.39 19.97 -6.95
C LEU A 3 12.51 20.82 -5.68
N GLU A 4 13.04 22.03 -5.81
CA GLU A 4 13.16 22.98 -4.71
C GLU A 4 11.96 23.91 -4.70
N GLU A 5 11.20 23.91 -3.60
CA GLU A 5 10.22 24.95 -3.27
C GLU A 5 10.57 25.49 -1.87
N GLY A 6 11.33 26.60 -1.81
CA GLY A 6 11.77 27.21 -0.56
C GLY A 6 12.76 26.37 0.26
N ASP A 7 12.75 26.50 1.60
CA ASP A 7 13.63 25.77 2.55
C ASP A 7 13.31 24.26 2.67
N ASN A 8 12.44 23.72 1.81
CA ASN A 8 11.98 22.33 1.84
C ASN A 8 12.55 21.54 0.66
N PHE A 9 13.36 20.52 0.97
CA PHE A 9 13.89 19.59 -0.03
C PHE A 9 12.91 18.46 -0.29
N VAL A 10 12.31 18.43 -1.47
CA VAL A 10 11.48 17.29 -1.91
C VAL A 10 12.36 16.29 -2.66
N VAL A 11 12.66 15.17 -2.02
CA VAL A 11 13.39 14.05 -2.61
C VAL A 11 12.40 13.09 -3.26
N VAL A 12 12.28 13.15 -4.59
CA VAL A 12 11.49 12.18 -5.34
C VAL A 12 12.32 10.91 -5.54
N ILE A 13 11.99 9.85 -4.80
CA ILE A 13 12.56 8.50 -4.98
C ILE A 13 11.67 7.72 -5.95
N GLU A 14 12.19 7.45 -7.15
CA GLU A 14 11.45 6.86 -8.25
C GLU A 14 11.48 5.30 -8.26
N LYS A 15 12.17 4.67 -7.31
CA LYS A 15 12.34 3.21 -7.32
C LYS A 15 12.41 2.64 -5.90
N VAL A 16 11.32 2.01 -5.48
CA VAL A 16 11.28 1.09 -4.34
C VAL A 16 11.22 -0.33 -4.89
N GLY A 17 12.29 -1.10 -4.70
CA GLY A 17 12.33 -2.52 -5.02
C GLY A 17 12.20 -3.34 -3.73
N CYS A 18 11.07 -3.99 -3.54
CA CYS A 18 10.87 -4.95 -2.44
C CYS A 18 10.94 -6.36 -3.02
N THR A 19 11.98 -7.13 -2.69
CA THR A 19 12.16 -8.51 -3.18
C THR A 19 11.59 -9.49 -2.16
N VAL A 20 10.79 -10.45 -2.62
CA VAL A 20 10.32 -11.59 -1.81
C VAL A 20 11.07 -12.85 -2.26
N THR A 21 11.77 -13.51 -1.33
CA THR A 21 12.50 -14.77 -1.58
C THR A 21 11.81 -15.87 -0.78
N PRO A 22 11.48 -17.04 -1.38
CA PRO A 22 12.12 -17.71 -2.53
C PRO A 22 11.56 -17.39 -3.92
N GLY A 23 10.48 -16.61 -4.01
CA GLY A 23 9.86 -16.18 -5.26
C GLY A 23 8.44 -15.72 -4.98
N PHE A 24 8.02 -14.61 -5.58
CA PHE A 24 6.61 -14.20 -5.55
C PHE A 24 5.83 -15.09 -6.51
N ASP A 25 4.96 -15.97 -6.01
CA ASP A 25 3.99 -16.68 -6.83
C ASP A 25 2.64 -15.95 -6.76
N TYR A 26 1.96 -15.82 -7.90
CA TYR A 26 0.64 -15.18 -7.95
C TYR A 26 -0.39 -15.96 -7.10
N LYS A 27 -0.16 -17.25 -6.86
CA LYS A 27 -0.99 -18.08 -5.97
C LYS A 27 -0.88 -17.70 -4.51
N ASP A 28 0.19 -17.03 -4.10
CA ASP A 28 0.38 -16.52 -2.74
C ASP A 28 -0.25 -15.13 -2.54
N PHE A 29 -0.82 -14.54 -3.61
CA PHE A 29 -1.46 -13.22 -3.57
C PHE A 29 -2.97 -13.32 -3.79
N GLU A 30 -3.74 -12.96 -2.76
CA GLU A 30 -5.20 -12.86 -2.83
C GLU A 30 -5.65 -11.43 -2.52
N LEU A 31 -6.49 -10.85 -3.39
CA LEU A 31 -7.14 -9.57 -3.16
C LEU A 31 -8.48 -9.79 -2.47
N ILE A 32 -8.51 -9.55 -1.16
CA ILE A 32 -9.72 -9.63 -0.35
C ILE A 32 -10.54 -8.35 -0.56
N SER A 33 -11.87 -8.50 -0.68
CA SER A 33 -12.77 -7.35 -0.81
C SER A 33 -12.85 -6.53 0.47
N SER A 34 -13.00 -5.20 0.34
CA SER A 34 -13.16 -4.29 1.47
C SER A 34 -14.29 -4.71 2.41
N LYS A 35 -15.38 -5.24 1.85
CA LYS A 35 -16.53 -5.74 2.59
C LYS A 35 -16.16 -6.92 3.48
N SER A 36 -15.44 -7.91 2.94
CA SER A 36 -15.01 -9.09 3.69
C SER A 36 -14.04 -8.73 4.83
N LEU A 37 -13.12 -7.78 4.58
CA LEU A 37 -12.22 -7.24 5.61
C LEU A 37 -12.98 -6.46 6.70
N SER A 38 -13.97 -5.67 6.31
CA SER A 38 -14.79 -4.87 7.23
C SER A 38 -15.64 -5.73 8.16
N GLU A 39 -16.13 -6.87 7.67
CA GLU A 39 -16.90 -7.84 8.47
C GLU A 39 -15.99 -8.61 9.45
N GLN A 40 -14.76 -8.94 9.05
CA GLN A 40 -13.80 -9.65 9.89
C GLN A 40 -13.08 -8.75 10.92
N PHE A 41 -12.89 -7.47 10.59
CA PHE A 41 -12.18 -6.49 11.43
C PHE A 41 -12.98 -5.18 11.60
N PRO A 42 -14.15 -5.23 12.27
CA PRO A 42 -15.04 -4.08 12.43
C PRO A 42 -14.41 -2.91 13.22
N GLN A 43 -13.39 -3.17 14.03
CA GLN A 43 -12.64 -2.14 14.76
C GLN A 43 -11.64 -1.37 13.88
N HIS A 44 -11.32 -1.85 12.68
CA HIS A 44 -10.32 -1.25 11.78
C HIS A 44 -10.92 -0.66 10.50
N LEU A 45 -12.23 -0.39 10.48
CA LEU A 45 -12.97 0.11 9.32
C LEU A 45 -12.34 1.36 8.69
N GLU A 46 -11.85 2.31 9.49
CA GLU A 46 -11.24 3.54 8.98
C GLU A 46 -9.95 3.27 8.20
N VAL A 47 -9.14 2.32 8.67
CA VAL A 47 -7.88 1.93 8.00
C VAL A 47 -8.18 1.14 6.74
N ILE A 48 -9.14 0.21 6.81
CA ILE A 48 -9.58 -0.59 5.65
C ILE A 48 -10.10 0.33 4.54
N LYS A 49 -11.00 1.26 4.86
CA LYS A 49 -11.51 2.24 3.88
C LYS A 49 -10.43 3.12 3.24
N LYS A 50 -9.37 3.47 3.97
CA LYS A 50 -8.25 4.26 3.43
C LYS A 50 -7.37 3.47 2.47
N LEU A 51 -7.28 2.15 2.66
CA LEU A 51 -6.36 1.28 1.92
C LEU A 51 -7.04 0.44 0.84
N THR A 52 -8.38 0.38 0.82
CA THR A 52 -9.17 -0.30 -0.22
C THR A 52 -9.96 0.69 -1.05
N ARG A 53 -10.02 0.50 -2.37
CA ARG A 53 -10.96 1.20 -3.26
C ARG A 53 -12.28 0.42 -3.32
N GLU A 54 -13.39 1.15 -3.34
CA GLU A 54 -14.74 0.61 -3.51
C GLU A 54 -15.01 0.09 -4.92
#